data_AF-A0A960L7R1-F1
#
_entry.id   AF-A0A960L7R1-F1
#
_cell.length_a   1.000
_cell.length_b   1.000
_cell.length_c   1.000
_cell.angle_alpha   90.00
_cell.angle_beta   90.00
_cell.angle_gamma   90.00
#
_symmetry.space_group_name_H-M   'P 1'
#
loop_
_entity.id
_entity.type
_entity.pdbx_description
1 polymer ?
#
loop_
_entity_poly.entity_id
_entity_poly.type
_entity_poly.pdbx_seq_one_letter_code
_entity_poly.pdbx_strand_id
1 'polypeptide(L)'
;MSLLQQLRRRVFHRYHQRPLVLDVLVCGFLPGALLGTQLAGLLLFLNAHLDSDLLPLALLYGPALGLVSLLLHLPFTLQRPDRARRALPWGLTLALLIPAVAEIGHASYYAFYLPPGINTRLIKAGMVLSLAGLVAFYTTLLHTIHRRRYGRRSRWGYAVLVLISVFSLEERLETYRPPEIRPRTAAEGPERPRLRLYTVAVEGATLDAILPLAEQGRVPFLAAMLRDGAAGRLETLTPYSRAAVWTSLATGKNPYRHGILGDRVWPFPPLGPEARFELLPAGILFRTWGLPGVRPLPVDRRRQRALDLWQVLSRLGVRSATLGWPVTDPPFGELDFSVSEAFFRPEPPPGSALPEGVAERAALFALGVGDLGPVRRNPFGPDPSPRVLSALAGDGWRQSLSLFLVEQYPDVDALFLVLPGLASVSEESFGGYAEVQFEGGDGEAERAAHDELAAYYGEIDRFLARLWERVPQPAMLAVVSPAGTARRGWGWGLSGDPELRGTLGAGADGVLMFLGGDIEPGTRFRGARLTDLVPTVAYAFGLPIAKDLDGQVITAAFDPVRVARQPLSFVPTYESLALSEAR
;
A
#
# COMPACT_ATOMS: atom_id res chain seq x y z
N MET A 1 14.53 -12.31 79.11
CA MET A 1 14.49 -12.09 77.64
C MET A 1 13.18 -11.38 77.31
N SER A 2 13.20 -10.06 77.26
CA SER A 2 12.00 -9.20 77.40
C SER A 2 11.15 -9.13 76.13
N LEU A 3 9.86 -8.81 76.28
CA LEU A 3 8.88 -8.60 75.20
C LEU A 3 9.40 -7.70 74.05
N LEU A 4 10.33 -6.78 74.35
CA LEU A 4 11.03 -5.93 73.40
C LEU A 4 11.92 -6.71 72.41
N GLN A 5 12.53 -7.83 72.81
CA GLN A 5 13.30 -8.71 71.90
C GLN A 5 12.40 -9.52 70.95
N GLN A 6 11.20 -9.90 71.39
CA GLN A 6 10.22 -10.59 70.53
C GLN A 6 9.54 -9.63 69.54
N LEU A 7 9.24 -8.39 69.95
CA LEU A 7 8.75 -7.35 69.05
C LEU A 7 9.82 -6.92 68.03
N ARG A 8 11.09 -6.78 68.45
CA ARG A 8 12.20 -6.47 67.53
C ARG A 8 12.42 -7.58 66.50
N ARG A 9 12.27 -8.86 66.87
CA ARG A 9 12.31 -10.00 65.92
C ARG A 9 11.10 -10.02 64.97
N ARG A 10 9.88 -9.74 65.43
CA ARG A 10 8.68 -9.70 64.56
C ARG A 10 8.68 -8.51 63.59
N VAL A 11 9.21 -7.36 64.00
CA VAL A 11 9.35 -6.18 63.12
C VAL A 11 10.53 -6.36 62.14
N PHE A 12 11.66 -6.94 62.56
CA PHE A 12 12.76 -7.29 61.65
C PHE A 12 12.38 -8.36 60.63
N HIS A 13 11.56 -9.35 61.01
CA HIS A 13 11.14 -10.40 60.08
C HIS A 13 10.19 -9.89 58.99
N ARG A 14 9.40 -8.84 59.27
CA ARG A 14 8.60 -8.12 58.26
C ARG A 14 9.45 -7.24 57.33
N TYR A 15 10.58 -6.71 57.80
CA TYR A 15 11.48 -5.89 56.98
C TYR A 15 12.28 -6.72 55.95
N HIS A 16 12.56 -8.00 56.22
CA HIS A 16 13.27 -8.89 55.29
C HIS A 16 12.40 -9.57 54.21
N GLN A 17 11.08 -9.39 54.23
CA GLN A 17 10.20 -9.87 53.14
C GLN A 17 10.07 -8.88 51.97
N ARG A 18 10.45 -7.61 52.15
CA ARG A 18 10.39 -6.57 51.12
C ARG A 18 11.28 -6.78 49.87
N PRO A 19 12.52 -7.32 49.95
CA PRO A 19 13.33 -7.56 48.75
C PRO A 19 12.74 -8.64 47.83
N LEU A 20 11.95 -9.58 48.37
CA LEU A 20 11.40 -10.71 47.62
C LEU A 20 10.25 -10.30 46.68
N VAL A 21 9.49 -9.26 47.04
CA VAL A 21 8.43 -8.73 46.19
C VAL A 21 9.01 -7.86 45.08
N LEU A 22 10.01 -7.04 45.39
CA LEU A 22 10.69 -6.20 44.40
C LEU A 22 11.34 -7.04 43.29
N ASP A 23 11.98 -8.16 43.63
CA ASP A 23 12.54 -9.10 42.65
C ASP A 23 11.48 -9.60 41.65
N VAL A 24 10.28 -9.96 42.15
CA VAL A 24 9.19 -10.45 41.30
C VAL A 24 8.69 -9.34 40.37
N LEU A 25 8.51 -8.13 40.90
CA LEU A 25 8.07 -6.98 40.12
C LEU A 25 9.08 -6.62 39.02
N VAL A 26 10.37 -6.49 39.37
CA VAL A 26 11.42 -6.14 38.41
C VAL A 26 11.62 -7.23 37.36
N CYS A 27 11.70 -8.50 37.77
CA CYS A 27 11.90 -9.61 36.84
C CYS A 27 10.71 -9.80 35.88
N GLY A 28 9.49 -9.56 36.35
CA GLY A 28 8.29 -9.63 35.51
C GLY A 28 8.14 -8.42 34.58
N PHE A 29 8.54 -7.23 35.01
CA PHE A 29 8.40 -5.99 34.25
C PHE A 29 9.46 -5.81 33.17
N LEU A 30 10.73 -6.11 33.48
CA LEU A 30 11.88 -5.76 32.62
C LEU A 30 11.80 -6.32 31.18
N PRO A 31 11.39 -7.59 30.94
CA PRO A 31 11.23 -8.10 29.58
C PRO A 31 10.24 -7.29 28.74
N GLY A 32 9.08 -6.96 29.31
CA GLY A 32 8.06 -6.17 28.63
C GLY A 32 8.51 -4.73 28.38
N ALA A 33 9.25 -4.13 29.33
CA ALA A 33 9.80 -2.80 29.15
C ALA A 33 10.82 -2.71 28.02
N LEU A 34 11.70 -3.73 27.92
CA LEU A 34 12.63 -3.85 26.80
C LEU A 34 11.87 -4.01 25.47
N LEU A 35 10.88 -4.92 25.44
CA LEU A 35 10.04 -5.14 24.27
C LEU A 35 9.33 -3.85 23.81
N GLY A 36 8.78 -3.07 24.74
CA GLY A 36 8.13 -1.79 24.45
C GLY A 36 9.10 -0.71 23.96
N THR A 37 10.34 -0.73 24.44
CA THR A 37 11.41 0.15 23.94
C THR A 37 11.79 -0.21 22.50
N GLN A 38 11.89 -1.50 22.18
CA GLN A 38 12.17 -1.96 20.82
C GLN A 38 11.01 -1.64 19.85
N LEU A 39 9.76 -1.76 20.32
CA LEU A 39 8.59 -1.33 19.55
C LEU A 39 8.59 0.18 19.27
N ALA A 40 8.94 1.00 20.26
CA ALA A 40 9.11 2.44 20.09
C ALA A 40 10.16 2.74 19.01
N GLY A 41 11.27 2.00 19.00
CA GLY A 41 12.27 2.04 17.94
C GLY A 41 11.66 1.75 16.58
N LEU A 42 11.01 0.59 16.42
CA LEU A 42 10.36 0.19 15.16
C LEU A 42 9.38 1.27 14.65
N LEU A 43 8.59 1.89 15.52
CA LEU A 43 7.66 2.96 15.15
C LEU A 43 8.36 4.17 14.55
N LEU A 44 9.49 4.61 15.10
CA LEU A 44 10.27 5.72 14.54
C LEU A 44 10.83 5.38 13.17
N PHE A 45 11.25 4.14 12.93
CA PHE A 45 11.73 3.73 11.61
C PHE A 45 10.67 3.69 10.54
N LEU A 46 9.52 3.12 10.89
CA LEU A 46 8.38 3.11 10.00
C LEU A 46 7.93 4.55 9.68
N ASN A 47 8.24 5.51 10.54
CA ASN A 47 7.82 6.90 10.43
C ASN A 47 9.01 7.85 10.53
N ALA A 48 10.01 7.63 9.67
CA ALA A 48 11.26 8.39 9.71
C ALA A 48 11.12 9.89 9.40
N HIS A 49 9.92 10.35 9.00
CA HIS A 49 9.59 11.77 8.90
C HIS A 49 9.33 12.43 10.27
N LEU A 50 9.17 11.64 11.34
CA LEU A 50 9.02 12.16 12.69
C LEU A 50 10.36 12.69 13.20
N ASP A 51 10.43 13.98 13.45
CA ASP A 51 11.56 14.64 14.11
C ASP A 51 11.43 14.47 15.64
N SER A 52 11.57 13.23 16.11
CA SER A 52 11.40 12.88 17.53
C SER A 52 12.43 11.84 17.97
N ASP A 53 12.95 12.02 19.19
CA ASP A 53 13.84 11.06 19.83
C ASP A 53 13.10 9.78 20.22
N LEU A 54 13.86 8.71 20.51
CA LEU A 54 13.32 7.44 21.01
C LEU A 54 12.57 7.59 22.35
N LEU A 55 13.00 8.54 23.18
CA LEU A 55 12.62 8.60 24.59
C LEU A 55 11.11 8.74 24.84
N PRO A 56 10.35 9.64 24.19
CA PRO A 56 8.92 9.80 24.47
C PRO A 56 8.13 8.52 24.17
N LEU A 57 8.43 7.85 23.05
CA LEU A 57 7.77 6.60 22.69
C LEU A 57 8.19 5.44 23.59
N ALA A 58 9.47 5.37 23.98
CA ALA A 58 9.94 4.36 24.92
C ALA A 58 9.31 4.53 26.31
N LEU A 59 9.11 5.77 26.76
CA LEU A 59 8.41 6.07 28.02
C LEU A 59 6.90 5.77 27.97
N LEU A 60 6.31 5.71 26.77
CA LEU A 60 4.92 5.31 26.60
C LEU A 60 4.77 3.78 26.52
N TYR A 61 5.43 3.16 25.54
CA TYR A 61 5.23 1.74 25.24
C TYR A 61 6.04 0.81 26.13
N GLY A 62 7.18 1.26 26.66
CA GLY A 62 8.00 0.51 27.63
C GLY A 62 7.20 0.16 28.88
N PRO A 63 6.70 1.13 29.65
CA PRO A 63 5.87 0.85 30.83
C PRO A 63 4.61 0.07 30.52
N ALA A 64 3.93 0.36 29.41
CA ALA A 64 2.70 -0.35 29.03
C ALA A 64 2.96 -1.86 28.83
N LEU A 65 3.94 -2.23 27.99
CA LEU A 65 4.29 -3.63 27.79
C LEU A 65 4.98 -4.26 29.01
N GLY A 66 5.70 -3.46 29.80
CA GLY A 66 6.26 -3.88 31.08
C GLY A 66 5.17 -4.33 32.08
N LEU A 67 4.07 -3.58 32.19
CA LEU A 67 2.93 -3.95 33.02
C LEU A 67 2.24 -5.23 32.50
N VAL A 68 2.04 -5.36 31.18
CA VAL A 68 1.49 -6.59 30.57
C VAL A 68 2.38 -7.79 30.88
N SER A 69 3.69 -7.67 30.67
CA SER A 69 4.66 -8.72 31.00
C SER A 69 4.61 -9.09 32.48
N LEU A 70 4.54 -8.11 33.37
CA LEU A 70 4.43 -8.35 34.81
C LEU A 70 3.15 -9.13 35.16
N LEU A 71 2.00 -8.74 34.61
CA LEU A 71 0.72 -9.41 34.83
C LEU A 71 0.73 -10.86 34.33
N LEU A 72 1.37 -11.13 33.19
CA LEU A 72 1.53 -12.49 32.67
C LEU A 72 2.42 -13.36 33.56
N HIS A 73 3.45 -12.78 34.18
CA HIS A 73 4.36 -13.52 35.07
C HIS A 73 3.79 -13.72 36.48
N LEU A 74 2.91 -12.83 36.95
CA LEU A 74 2.44 -12.78 38.33
C LEU A 74 1.83 -14.12 38.80
N PRO A 75 0.93 -14.81 38.06
CA PRO A 75 0.34 -16.07 38.50
C PRO A 75 1.36 -17.17 38.80
N PHE A 76 2.52 -17.14 38.14
CA PHE A 76 3.56 -18.17 38.25
C PHE A 76 4.65 -17.81 39.26
N THR A 77 4.83 -16.53 39.54
CA THR A 77 5.97 -15.97 40.27
C THR A 77 5.60 -15.27 41.58
N LEU A 78 4.31 -15.05 41.85
CA LEU A 78 3.83 -14.44 43.09
C LEU A 78 4.37 -15.19 44.32
N GLN A 79 5.00 -14.45 45.24
CA GLN A 79 5.68 -14.98 46.42
C GLN A 79 6.80 -16.00 46.13
N ARG A 80 7.25 -16.14 44.88
CA ARG A 80 8.27 -17.10 44.43
C ARG A 80 9.40 -16.39 43.67
N PRO A 81 10.23 -15.57 44.34
CA PRO A 81 11.27 -14.75 43.71
C PRO A 81 12.34 -15.57 42.97
N ASP A 82 12.65 -16.77 43.44
CA ASP A 82 13.59 -17.66 42.74
C ASP A 82 13.04 -18.15 41.40
N ARG A 83 11.70 -18.29 41.26
CA ARG A 83 11.08 -18.60 39.96
C ARG A 83 11.12 -17.38 39.05
N ALA A 84 10.83 -16.19 39.59
CA ALA A 84 10.93 -14.93 38.82
C ALA A 84 12.33 -14.72 38.23
N ARG A 85 13.38 -14.91 39.04
CA ARG A 85 14.77 -14.79 38.60
C ARG A 85 15.19 -15.83 37.56
N ARG A 86 14.58 -17.03 37.58
CA ARG A 86 14.82 -18.07 36.56
C ARG A 86 14.02 -17.84 35.27
N ALA A 87 12.86 -17.20 35.37
CA ALA A 87 12.04 -16.83 34.22
C ALA A 87 12.59 -15.60 33.48
N LEU A 88 13.25 -14.68 34.18
CA LEU A 88 13.78 -13.44 33.58
C LEU A 88 14.63 -13.67 32.31
N PRO A 89 15.61 -14.58 32.27
CA PRO A 89 16.36 -14.85 31.04
C PRO A 89 15.52 -15.35 29.86
N TRP A 90 14.47 -16.14 30.12
CA TRP A 90 13.51 -16.55 29.08
C TRP A 90 12.71 -15.33 28.57
N GLY A 91 12.22 -14.49 29.48
CA GLY A 91 11.54 -13.24 29.12
C GLY A 91 12.43 -12.31 28.29
N LEU A 92 13.68 -12.11 28.71
CA LEU A 92 14.65 -11.29 27.97
C LEU A 92 14.99 -11.90 26.60
N THR A 93 15.10 -13.22 26.50
CA THR A 93 15.29 -13.91 25.21
C THR A 93 14.14 -13.60 24.25
N LEU A 94 12.88 -13.70 24.72
CA LEU A 94 11.72 -13.35 23.92
C LEU A 94 11.69 -11.86 23.56
N ALA A 95 12.07 -10.98 24.49
CA ALA A 95 12.15 -9.54 24.27
C ALA A 95 13.25 -9.12 23.26
N LEU A 96 14.18 -10.02 22.92
CA LEU A 96 15.15 -9.82 21.84
C LEU A 96 14.67 -10.46 20.53
N LEU A 97 14.15 -11.69 20.57
CA LEU A 97 13.74 -12.41 19.37
C LEU A 97 12.45 -11.88 18.72
N ILE A 98 11.46 -11.44 19.52
CA ILE A 98 10.19 -10.91 18.97
C ILE A 98 10.46 -9.65 18.14
N PRO A 99 11.19 -8.63 18.64
CA PRO A 99 11.56 -7.49 17.83
C PRO A 99 12.46 -7.83 16.65
N ALA A 100 13.36 -8.81 16.79
CA ALA A 100 14.20 -9.25 15.67
C ALA A 100 13.36 -9.72 14.47
N VAL A 101 12.36 -10.57 14.73
CA VAL A 101 11.41 -11.03 13.71
C VAL A 101 10.56 -9.87 13.21
N ALA A 102 10.10 -8.97 14.09
CA ALA A 102 9.33 -7.81 13.69
C ALA A 102 10.13 -6.90 12.76
N GLU A 103 11.36 -6.52 13.10
CA GLU A 103 12.20 -5.64 12.29
C GLU A 103 12.47 -6.23 10.90
N ILE A 104 12.91 -7.48 10.81
CA ILE A 104 13.17 -8.14 9.52
C ILE A 104 11.87 -8.29 8.73
N GLY A 105 10.79 -8.70 9.38
CA GLY A 105 9.49 -8.86 8.74
C GLY A 105 8.97 -7.55 8.15
N HIS A 106 9.13 -6.43 8.87
CA HIS A 106 8.70 -5.11 8.40
C HIS A 106 9.61 -4.54 7.32
N ALA A 107 10.90 -4.86 7.35
CA ALA A 107 11.85 -4.50 6.31
C ALA A 107 11.44 -5.07 4.94
N SER A 108 11.03 -6.34 4.94
CA SER A 108 10.50 -7.03 3.75
C SER A 108 9.09 -6.56 3.41
N TYR A 109 8.21 -6.44 4.40
CA TYR A 109 6.80 -6.07 4.19
C TYR A 109 6.67 -4.65 3.64
N TYR A 110 7.45 -3.70 4.13
CA TYR A 110 7.42 -2.30 3.69
C TYR A 110 8.55 -1.94 2.73
N ALA A 111 9.04 -2.90 1.93
CA ALA A 111 10.24 -2.73 1.12
C ALA A 111 10.18 -1.53 0.14
N PHE A 112 9.01 -1.28 -0.46
CA PHE A 112 8.76 -0.14 -1.35
C PHE A 112 8.25 1.12 -0.63
N TYR A 113 7.95 1.00 0.66
CA TYR A 113 7.42 2.09 1.49
C TYR A 113 8.51 2.78 2.31
N LEU A 114 9.61 2.08 2.56
CA LEU A 114 10.75 2.59 3.29
C LEU A 114 11.87 2.98 2.32
N PRO A 115 12.55 4.12 2.56
CA PRO A 115 13.78 4.44 1.87
C PRO A 115 14.81 3.29 2.03
N PRO A 116 15.59 2.95 0.97
CA PRO A 116 16.53 1.83 1.02
C PRO A 116 17.52 1.85 2.20
N GLY A 117 17.95 3.05 2.60
CA GLY A 117 18.80 3.24 3.78
C GLY A 117 18.13 2.82 5.09
N ILE A 118 16.85 3.12 5.26
CA ILE A 118 16.06 2.71 6.43
C ILE A 118 15.82 1.20 6.41
N ASN A 119 15.44 0.65 5.25
CA ASN A 119 15.23 -0.78 5.09
C ASN A 119 16.49 -1.59 5.48
N THR A 120 17.66 -1.18 4.96
CA THR A 120 18.95 -1.79 5.31
C THR A 120 19.25 -1.71 6.81
N ARG A 121 18.93 -0.59 7.47
CA ARG A 121 19.12 -0.44 8.92
C ARG A 121 18.19 -1.36 9.71
N LEU A 122 16.94 -1.53 9.29
CA LEU A 122 15.98 -2.47 9.89
C LEU A 122 16.46 -3.92 9.81
N ILE A 123 17.04 -4.32 8.68
CA ILE A 123 17.62 -5.66 8.50
C ILE A 123 18.83 -5.85 9.44
N LYS A 124 19.77 -4.89 9.46
CA LYS A 124 20.96 -4.95 10.33
C LYS A 124 20.57 -5.05 11.80
N ALA A 125 19.65 -4.20 12.22
CA ALA A 125 19.04 -4.20 13.53
C ALA A 125 18.48 -5.58 13.91
N GLY A 126 17.63 -6.14 13.06
CA GLY A 126 17.02 -7.45 13.29
C GLY A 126 18.05 -8.58 13.33
N MET A 127 19.14 -8.49 12.56
CA MET A 127 20.26 -9.44 12.65
C MET A 127 20.99 -9.36 13.98
N VAL A 128 21.27 -8.15 14.48
CA VAL A 128 21.90 -7.94 15.80
C VAL A 128 21.01 -8.50 16.91
N LEU A 129 19.71 -8.22 16.87
CA LEU A 129 18.74 -8.74 17.83
C LEU A 129 18.58 -10.26 17.73
N SER A 130 18.61 -10.82 16.53
CA SER A 130 18.57 -12.27 16.31
C SER A 130 19.80 -12.95 16.91
N LEU A 131 21.00 -12.42 16.69
CA LEU A 131 22.23 -12.94 17.25
C LEU A 131 22.22 -12.83 18.79
N ALA A 132 21.85 -11.67 19.33
CA ALA A 132 21.73 -11.46 20.76
C ALA A 132 20.70 -12.41 21.39
N GLY A 133 19.55 -12.58 20.74
CA GLY A 133 18.49 -13.49 21.15
C GLY A 133 18.92 -14.96 21.09
N LEU A 134 19.71 -15.36 20.09
CA LEU A 134 20.24 -16.73 19.97
C LEU A 134 21.25 -17.03 21.08
N VAL A 135 22.16 -16.10 21.37
CA VAL A 135 23.11 -16.21 22.49
C VAL A 135 22.37 -16.28 23.82
N ALA A 136 21.35 -15.42 24.01
CA ALA A 136 20.48 -15.44 25.19
C ALA A 136 19.73 -16.76 25.30
N PHE A 137 19.18 -17.29 24.21
CA PHE A 137 18.44 -18.55 24.16
C PHE A 137 19.32 -19.72 24.58
N TYR A 138 20.47 -19.93 23.93
CA TYR A 138 21.37 -21.04 24.28
C TYR A 138 21.90 -20.92 25.70
N THR A 139 22.22 -19.71 26.15
CA THR A 139 22.65 -19.48 27.53
C THR A 139 21.54 -19.86 28.51
N THR A 140 20.30 -19.43 28.26
CA THR A 140 19.13 -19.76 29.08
C THR A 140 18.87 -21.25 29.08
N LEU A 141 18.91 -21.89 27.90
CA LEU A 141 18.65 -23.31 27.70
C LEU A 141 19.67 -24.17 28.45
N LEU A 142 20.96 -23.88 28.31
CA LEU A 142 22.03 -24.62 28.99
C LEU A 142 21.90 -24.52 30.52
N HIS A 143 21.60 -23.34 31.06
CA HIS A 143 21.36 -23.18 32.50
C HIS A 143 20.11 -23.92 32.96
N THR A 144 19.06 -23.95 32.13
CA THR A 144 17.81 -24.65 32.41
C THR A 144 18.02 -26.18 32.46
N ILE A 145 18.66 -26.75 31.44
CA ILE A 145 18.94 -28.19 31.33
C ILE A 145 19.86 -28.66 32.47
N HIS A 146 20.96 -27.95 32.71
CA HIS A 146 21.94 -28.34 33.73
C HIS A 146 21.54 -27.90 35.15
N ARG A 147 20.35 -27.29 35.32
CA ARG A 147 19.84 -26.75 36.59
C ARG A 147 20.86 -25.83 37.32
N ARG A 148 21.69 -25.11 36.56
CA ARG A 148 22.74 -24.22 37.09
C ARG A 148 22.15 -22.87 37.48
N ARG A 149 22.61 -22.30 38.60
CA ARG A 149 22.25 -20.92 38.98
C ARG A 149 23.00 -19.92 38.09
N TYR A 150 22.32 -18.84 37.69
CA TYR A 150 22.94 -17.75 36.93
C TYR A 150 23.96 -17.00 37.79
N GLY A 151 25.24 -17.19 37.50
CA GLY A 151 26.36 -16.51 38.14
C GLY A 151 26.57 -15.07 37.64
N ARG A 152 27.55 -14.36 38.22
CA ARG A 152 27.87 -12.97 37.84
C ARG A 152 28.19 -12.82 36.35
N ARG A 153 28.94 -13.76 35.76
CA ARG A 153 29.30 -13.74 34.33
C ARG A 153 28.07 -13.80 33.43
N SER A 154 27.14 -14.73 33.68
CA SER A 154 25.91 -14.85 32.88
C SER A 154 25.04 -13.59 33.01
N ARG A 155 24.90 -13.04 34.22
CA ARG A 155 24.14 -11.79 34.44
C ARG A 155 24.73 -10.59 33.69
N TRP A 156 26.06 -10.45 33.73
CA TRP A 156 26.78 -9.45 32.92
C TRP A 156 26.57 -9.68 31.42
N GLY A 157 26.59 -10.94 30.96
CA GLY A 157 26.28 -11.30 29.59
C GLY A 157 24.91 -10.77 29.15
N TYR A 158 23.84 -11.04 29.91
CA TYR A 158 22.51 -10.49 29.58
C TYR A 158 22.48 -8.96 29.62
N ALA A 159 23.13 -8.33 30.60
CA ALA A 159 23.19 -6.86 30.67
C ALA A 159 23.84 -6.28 29.41
N VAL A 160 24.93 -6.89 28.93
CA VAL A 160 25.60 -6.51 27.68
C VAL A 160 24.69 -6.74 26.47
N LEU A 161 23.98 -7.86 26.39
CA LEU A 161 23.03 -8.12 25.29
C LEU A 161 21.89 -7.10 25.25
N VAL A 162 21.38 -6.68 26.42
CA VAL A 162 20.37 -5.62 26.52
C VAL A 162 20.94 -4.26 26.14
N LEU A 163 22.18 -3.96 26.55
CA LEU A 163 22.83 -2.71 26.14
C LEU A 163 23.10 -2.68 24.64
N ILE A 164 23.55 -3.78 24.04
CA ILE A 164 23.73 -3.90 22.58
C ILE A 164 22.39 -3.72 21.86
N SER A 165 21.31 -4.32 22.36
CA SER A 165 19.99 -4.18 21.73
C SER A 165 19.47 -2.76 21.77
N VAL A 166 19.68 -2.04 22.88
CA VAL A 166 19.31 -0.61 22.99
C VAL A 166 20.25 0.28 22.19
N PHE A 167 21.57 0.05 22.23
CA PHE A 167 22.54 0.81 21.43
C PHE A 167 22.29 0.66 19.94
N SER A 168 21.84 -0.53 19.51
CA SER A 168 21.47 -0.74 18.12
C SER A 168 20.41 0.27 17.67
N LEU A 169 19.54 0.78 18.57
CA LEU A 169 18.52 1.81 18.34
C LEU A 169 19.11 3.21 18.03
N GLU A 170 20.29 3.55 18.56
CA GLU A 170 20.92 4.88 18.39
C GLU A 170 21.73 5.04 17.10
N GLU A 171 22.38 3.98 16.60
CA GLU A 171 23.12 3.97 15.30
C GLU A 171 22.21 4.28 14.09
N ARG A 172 20.92 4.51 14.34
CA ARG A 172 19.84 4.63 13.37
C ARG A 172 19.37 6.07 13.16
N LEU A 173 19.78 7.03 13.99
CA LEU A 173 19.31 8.44 13.96
C LEU A 173 20.08 9.38 13.01
N GLU A 174 21.18 8.95 12.37
CA GLU A 174 21.87 9.80 11.39
C GLU A 174 21.09 9.86 10.06
N THR A 175 20.56 11.05 9.76
CA THR A 175 19.45 11.35 8.86
C THR A 175 19.73 11.07 7.38
N TYR A 176 18.83 10.33 6.71
CA TYR A 176 18.68 10.42 5.26
C TYR A 176 18.03 11.76 4.92
N ARG A 177 18.79 12.69 4.33
CA ARG A 177 18.22 13.87 3.67
C ARG A 177 18.03 13.52 2.19
N PRO A 178 16.80 13.55 1.64
CA PRO A 178 16.63 13.49 0.20
C PRO A 178 17.43 14.65 -0.42
N PRO A 179 18.15 14.44 -1.53
CA PRO A 179 18.93 15.50 -2.15
C PRO A 179 18.04 16.70 -2.50
N GLU A 180 18.47 17.92 -2.15
CA GLU A 180 17.83 19.14 -2.62
C GLU A 180 17.99 19.24 -4.14
N ILE A 181 16.88 19.10 -4.86
CA ILE A 181 16.84 19.24 -6.30
C ILE A 181 16.69 20.73 -6.62
N ARG A 182 17.64 21.28 -7.37
CA ARG A 182 17.53 22.64 -7.91
C ARG A 182 16.86 22.59 -9.28
N PRO A 183 15.83 23.42 -9.53
CA PRO A 183 15.19 23.46 -10.84
C PRO A 183 16.18 23.98 -11.90
N ARG A 184 16.18 23.33 -13.07
CA ARG A 184 16.73 23.88 -14.29
C ARG A 184 15.63 23.94 -15.34
N THR A 185 15.60 25.05 -16.06
CA THR A 185 14.73 25.28 -17.21
C THR A 185 14.96 24.19 -18.26
N ALA A 186 13.87 23.60 -18.73
CA ALA A 186 13.88 22.61 -19.79
C ALA A 186 14.43 23.22 -21.08
N ALA A 187 15.38 22.52 -21.72
CA ALA A 187 15.78 22.81 -23.08
C ALA A 187 14.64 22.40 -24.04
N GLU A 188 14.46 23.17 -25.10
CA GLU A 188 13.49 22.90 -26.18
C GLU A 188 13.74 21.49 -26.76
N GLY A 189 12.71 20.64 -26.65
CA GLY A 189 12.70 19.31 -27.25
C GLY A 189 12.20 19.34 -28.70
N PRO A 190 12.51 18.31 -29.51
CA PRO A 190 12.22 18.25 -30.94
C PRO A 190 10.73 18.23 -31.25
N GLU A 191 10.38 18.40 -32.53
CA GLU A 191 9.03 18.23 -33.05
C GLU A 191 8.37 16.97 -32.52
N ARG A 192 7.19 17.14 -31.91
CA ARG A 192 6.50 16.10 -31.17
C ARG A 192 5.56 15.31 -32.08
N PRO A 193 5.48 13.98 -31.93
CA PRO A 193 4.42 13.23 -32.57
C PRO A 193 3.06 13.72 -32.03
N ARG A 194 2.09 13.98 -32.92
CA ARG A 194 0.69 14.23 -32.56
C ARG A 194 0.02 12.93 -32.11
N LEU A 195 0.46 12.35 -31.01
CA LEU A 195 -0.13 11.15 -30.40
C LEU A 195 -1.16 11.58 -29.36
N ARG A 196 -2.34 10.95 -29.35
CA ARG A 196 -3.30 11.06 -28.25
C ARG A 196 -3.22 9.84 -27.33
N LEU A 197 -3.41 10.03 -26.04
CA LEU A 197 -3.44 8.98 -25.03
C LEU A 197 -4.79 8.92 -24.34
N TYR A 198 -5.39 7.74 -24.31
CA TYR A 198 -6.54 7.44 -23.46
C TYR A 198 -6.13 6.34 -22.50
N THR A 199 -6.01 6.69 -21.23
CA THR A 199 -5.73 5.71 -20.16
C THR A 199 -7.04 5.39 -19.46
N VAL A 200 -7.48 4.13 -19.56
CA VAL A 200 -8.66 3.62 -18.85
C VAL A 200 -8.18 2.65 -17.79
N ALA A 201 -8.19 3.11 -16.55
CA ALA A 201 -7.83 2.29 -15.42
C ALA A 201 -9.06 1.53 -14.89
N VAL A 202 -8.99 0.21 -14.83
CA VAL A 202 -10.08 -0.68 -14.43
C VAL A 202 -9.67 -1.38 -13.13
N GLU A 203 -10.16 -0.89 -11.99
CA GLU A 203 -9.68 -1.37 -10.69
C GLU A 203 -10.08 -2.83 -10.46
N GLY A 204 -9.11 -3.68 -10.07
CA GLY A 204 -9.36 -5.09 -9.81
C GLY A 204 -9.26 -6.00 -11.04
N ALA A 205 -9.00 -5.44 -12.23
CA ALA A 205 -8.83 -6.27 -13.43
C ALA A 205 -7.54 -7.11 -13.36
N THR A 206 -7.61 -8.35 -13.81
CA THR A 206 -6.50 -9.30 -13.86
C THR A 206 -6.52 -10.09 -15.17
N LEU A 207 -5.33 -10.45 -15.67
CA LEU A 207 -5.20 -11.35 -16.82
C LEU A 207 -5.75 -12.76 -16.53
N ASP A 208 -5.84 -13.16 -15.27
CA ASP A 208 -6.46 -14.43 -14.88
C ASP A 208 -7.93 -14.50 -15.26
N ALA A 209 -8.63 -13.36 -15.27
CA ALA A 209 -10.02 -13.30 -15.75
C ALA A 209 -10.10 -12.94 -17.24
N ILE A 210 -9.27 -12.00 -17.71
CA ILE A 210 -9.34 -11.52 -19.10
C ILE A 210 -9.02 -12.65 -20.10
N LEU A 211 -8.00 -13.49 -19.84
CA LEU A 211 -7.59 -14.53 -20.78
C LEU A 211 -8.69 -15.59 -20.99
N PRO A 212 -9.25 -16.24 -19.95
CA PRO A 212 -10.32 -17.22 -20.16
C PRO A 212 -11.59 -16.60 -20.76
N LEU A 213 -11.95 -15.39 -20.35
CA LEU A 213 -13.13 -14.69 -20.90
C LEU A 213 -12.94 -14.32 -22.38
N ALA A 214 -11.71 -13.99 -22.79
CA ALA A 214 -11.38 -13.75 -24.19
C ALA A 214 -11.50 -15.03 -25.02
N GLU A 215 -11.00 -16.16 -24.51
CA GLU A 215 -11.15 -17.48 -25.15
C GLU A 215 -12.62 -17.91 -25.30
N GLN A 216 -13.46 -17.56 -24.32
CA GLN A 216 -14.90 -17.78 -24.35
C GLN A 216 -15.67 -16.80 -25.25
N GLY A 217 -15.01 -15.80 -25.84
CA GLY A 217 -15.65 -14.77 -26.65
C GLY A 217 -16.53 -13.79 -25.86
N ARG A 218 -16.38 -13.69 -24.53
CA ARG A 218 -17.16 -12.80 -23.66
C ARG A 218 -16.63 -11.36 -23.63
N VAL A 219 -15.35 -11.16 -23.98
CA VAL A 219 -14.67 -9.85 -24.03
C VAL A 219 -13.95 -9.62 -25.37
N PRO A 220 -14.68 -9.47 -26.48
CA PRO A 220 -14.10 -9.42 -27.82
C PRO A 220 -13.14 -8.24 -28.06
N PHE A 221 -13.36 -7.08 -27.43
CA PHE A 221 -12.46 -5.94 -27.60
C PHE A 221 -11.13 -6.14 -26.86
N LEU A 222 -11.16 -6.63 -25.62
CA LEU A 222 -9.96 -7.02 -24.88
C LEU A 222 -9.22 -8.16 -25.57
N ALA A 223 -9.93 -9.12 -26.18
CA ALA A 223 -9.34 -10.15 -27.02
C ALA A 223 -8.62 -9.56 -28.25
N ALA A 224 -9.20 -8.52 -28.87
CA ALA A 224 -8.54 -7.78 -29.95
C ALA A 224 -7.31 -7.02 -29.43
N MET A 225 -7.37 -6.35 -28.28
CA MET A 225 -6.19 -5.72 -27.67
C MET A 225 -5.08 -6.73 -27.36
N LEU A 226 -5.43 -7.93 -26.91
CA LEU A 226 -4.48 -9.01 -26.70
C LEU A 226 -3.79 -9.42 -28.01
N ARG A 227 -4.52 -9.48 -29.12
CA ARG A 227 -3.97 -9.92 -30.42
C ARG A 227 -3.21 -8.81 -31.14
N ASP A 228 -3.76 -7.59 -31.14
CA ASP A 228 -3.32 -6.48 -31.99
C ASP A 228 -2.50 -5.43 -31.21
N GLY A 229 -2.31 -5.64 -29.91
CA GLY A 229 -1.57 -4.76 -29.01
C GLY A 229 -0.55 -5.50 -28.15
N ALA A 230 -0.06 -4.83 -27.12
CA ALA A 230 0.90 -5.37 -26.15
C ALA A 230 0.23 -5.51 -24.79
N ALA A 231 0.41 -6.66 -24.12
CA ALA A 231 -0.21 -6.92 -22.81
C ALA A 231 0.74 -7.65 -21.85
N GLY A 232 0.58 -7.40 -20.55
CA GLY A 232 1.33 -8.09 -19.52
C GLY A 232 0.70 -7.93 -18.14
N ARG A 233 1.16 -8.76 -17.20
CA ARG A 233 0.83 -8.62 -15.78
C ARG A 233 1.53 -7.38 -15.23
N LEU A 234 0.82 -6.64 -14.39
CA LEU A 234 1.34 -5.47 -13.69
C LEU A 234 1.51 -5.81 -12.21
N GLU A 235 2.76 -5.93 -11.77
CA GLU A 235 3.12 -6.30 -10.39
C GLU A 235 2.60 -5.24 -9.41
N THR A 236 1.85 -5.67 -8.40
CA THR A 236 1.29 -4.79 -7.36
C THR A 236 2.23 -4.60 -6.17
N LEU A 237 1.92 -3.68 -5.26
CA LEU A 237 2.71 -3.49 -4.03
C LEU A 237 2.18 -4.34 -2.89
N THR A 238 3.11 -4.84 -2.08
CA THR A 238 2.81 -5.44 -0.77
C THR A 238 3.41 -4.56 0.33
N PRO A 239 2.64 -4.19 1.38
CA PRO A 239 1.19 -4.35 1.48
C PRO A 239 0.42 -3.58 0.41
N TYR A 240 -0.79 -4.05 0.08
CA TYR A 240 -1.69 -3.25 -0.74
C TYR A 240 -2.23 -2.05 0.06
N SER A 241 -1.98 -0.85 -0.46
CA SER A 241 -2.70 0.37 -0.12
C SER A 241 -3.16 1.00 -1.42
N ARG A 242 -4.47 1.23 -1.54
CA ARG A 242 -5.09 1.83 -2.72
C ARG A 242 -4.41 3.16 -3.05
N ALA A 243 -4.30 4.07 -2.07
CA ALA A 243 -3.66 5.36 -2.25
C ALA A 243 -2.21 5.25 -2.75
N ALA A 244 -1.40 4.42 -2.10
CA ALA A 244 0.01 4.27 -2.46
C ALA A 244 0.20 3.70 -3.87
N VAL A 245 -0.55 2.65 -4.20
CA VAL A 245 -0.48 1.94 -5.48
C VAL A 245 -0.95 2.84 -6.64
N TRP A 246 -2.06 3.57 -6.48
CA TRP A 246 -2.56 4.51 -7.50
C TRP A 246 -1.64 5.71 -7.70
N THR A 247 -1.01 6.24 -6.64
CA THR A 247 0.00 7.30 -6.77
C THR A 247 1.29 6.78 -7.40
N SER A 248 1.73 5.54 -7.09
CA SER A 248 2.90 4.95 -7.75
C SER A 248 2.69 4.79 -9.25
N LEU A 249 1.50 4.36 -9.66
CA LEU A 249 1.10 4.25 -11.06
C LEU A 249 1.10 5.62 -11.77
N ALA A 250 0.62 6.67 -11.10
CA ALA A 250 0.54 8.01 -11.65
C ALA A 250 1.90 8.74 -11.71
N THR A 251 2.81 8.48 -10.78
CA THR A 251 4.08 9.21 -10.64
C THR A 251 5.29 8.48 -11.19
N GLY A 252 5.21 7.16 -11.41
CA GLY A 252 6.35 6.34 -11.81
C GLY A 252 7.40 6.15 -10.71
N LYS A 253 7.01 6.44 -9.46
CA LYS A 253 7.86 6.40 -8.27
C LYS A 253 7.24 5.49 -7.22
N ASN A 254 8.07 4.94 -6.33
CA ASN A 254 7.61 4.13 -5.21
C ASN A 254 7.06 5.00 -4.05
N PRO A 255 6.28 4.41 -3.12
CA PRO A 255 5.69 5.14 -1.99
C PRO A 255 6.64 6.01 -1.19
N TYR A 256 7.85 5.52 -0.91
CA TYR A 256 8.86 6.30 -0.17
C TYR A 256 9.32 7.58 -0.88
N ARG A 257 9.20 7.66 -2.21
CA ARG A 257 9.58 8.85 -3.01
C ARG A 257 8.43 9.83 -3.18
N HIS A 258 7.23 9.34 -3.56
CA HIS A 258 6.08 10.23 -3.75
C HIS A 258 5.39 10.61 -2.43
N GLY A 259 5.70 9.95 -1.31
CA GLY A 259 5.25 10.34 0.03
C GLY A 259 3.83 9.91 0.41
N ILE A 260 3.15 9.13 -0.42
CA ILE A 260 1.83 8.56 -0.12
C ILE A 260 2.05 7.10 0.29
N LEU A 261 2.12 6.86 1.61
CA LEU A 261 2.50 5.57 2.18
C LEU A 261 1.32 4.66 2.53
N GLY A 262 0.10 5.20 2.56
CA GLY A 262 -1.08 4.47 3.00
C GLY A 262 -2.36 5.25 2.70
N ASP A 263 -3.50 4.61 2.91
CA ASP A 263 -4.83 5.24 2.70
C ASP A 263 -5.20 6.21 3.82
N ARG A 264 -4.49 6.10 4.95
CA ARG A 264 -4.79 6.80 6.19
C ARG A 264 -3.52 7.25 6.88
N VAL A 265 -3.65 8.30 7.68
CA VAL A 265 -2.65 8.72 8.65
C VAL A 265 -3.26 8.73 10.04
N TRP A 266 -2.44 8.49 11.04
CA TRP A 266 -2.85 8.41 12.44
C TRP A 266 -2.21 9.58 13.20
N PRO A 267 -2.97 10.67 13.44
CA PRO A 267 -2.49 11.77 14.25
C PRO A 267 -2.07 11.27 15.63
N PHE A 268 -0.94 11.77 16.11
CA PHE A 268 -0.40 11.38 17.40
C PHE A 268 0.10 12.61 18.18
N PRO A 269 -0.84 13.46 18.68
CA PRO A 269 -0.52 14.67 19.42
C PRO A 269 0.47 14.53 20.59
N PRO A 270 0.59 13.38 21.30
CA PRO A 270 1.58 13.23 22.36
C PRO A 270 3.04 13.46 21.92
N LEU A 271 3.37 13.32 20.64
CA LEU A 271 4.70 13.64 20.09
C LEU A 271 4.82 15.04 19.49
N GLY A 272 3.72 15.80 19.48
CA GLY A 272 3.65 17.13 18.88
C GLY A 272 2.39 17.31 18.02
N PRO A 273 1.99 18.57 17.74
CA PRO A 273 0.74 18.87 17.04
C PRO A 273 0.70 18.30 15.61
N GLU A 274 1.84 18.25 14.92
CA GLU A 274 1.96 17.74 13.55
C GLU A 274 2.36 16.25 13.48
N ALA A 275 2.64 15.64 14.64
CA ALA A 275 3.13 14.28 14.71
C ALA A 275 2.04 13.29 14.29
N ARG A 276 2.42 12.36 13.43
CA ARG A 276 1.52 11.39 12.84
C ARG A 276 2.28 10.14 12.44
N PHE A 277 1.63 9.00 12.60
CA PHE A 277 2.08 7.77 11.97
C PHE A 277 1.44 7.64 10.58
N GLU A 278 2.25 7.26 9.61
CA GLU A 278 1.87 6.95 8.23
C GLU A 278 2.01 5.45 7.96
N LEU A 279 2.97 4.79 8.62
CA LEU A 279 3.12 3.33 8.64
C LEU A 279 3.00 2.80 10.07
N LEU A 280 2.31 1.67 10.24
CA LEU A 280 2.11 1.03 11.54
C LEU A 280 2.72 -0.39 11.57
N PRO A 281 3.12 -0.89 12.74
CA PRO A 281 3.53 -2.27 12.89
C PRO A 281 2.40 -3.25 12.53
N ALA A 282 2.65 -4.08 11.51
CA ALA A 282 1.78 -5.13 11.03
C ALA A 282 1.90 -6.41 11.90
N GLY A 283 0.87 -7.26 11.84
CA GLY A 283 0.87 -8.59 12.50
C GLY A 283 0.63 -8.60 14.01
N ILE A 284 0.65 -7.45 14.69
CA ILE A 284 0.48 -7.36 16.15
C ILE A 284 -0.81 -6.64 16.59
N LEU A 285 -1.75 -6.41 15.68
CA LEU A 285 -2.99 -5.66 15.92
C LEU A 285 -2.72 -4.27 16.56
N PHE A 286 -1.61 -3.62 16.17
CA PHE A 286 -1.13 -2.39 16.80
C PHE A 286 -2.19 -1.28 16.80
N ARG A 287 -3.00 -1.19 15.74
CA ARG A 287 -4.11 -0.23 15.66
C ARG A 287 -5.09 -0.34 16.83
N THR A 288 -5.32 -1.53 17.37
CA THR A 288 -6.33 -1.78 18.41
C THR A 288 -5.85 -1.33 19.79
N TRP A 289 -4.58 -1.57 20.13
CA TRP A 289 -4.06 -1.35 21.48
C TRP A 289 -2.97 -0.27 21.57
N GLY A 290 -2.26 -0.02 20.47
CA GLY A 290 -1.17 0.96 20.39
C GLY A 290 -1.64 2.39 20.12
N LEU A 291 -2.85 2.55 19.56
CA LEU A 291 -3.46 3.85 19.23
C LEU A 291 -4.90 3.97 19.75
N PRO A 292 -5.16 3.75 21.06
CA PRO A 292 -6.51 3.73 21.59
C PRO A 292 -7.19 5.11 21.41
N GLY A 293 -8.38 5.11 20.81
CA GLY A 293 -9.17 6.33 20.60
C GLY A 293 -8.67 7.25 19.47
N VAL A 294 -7.56 6.93 18.80
CA VAL A 294 -7.05 7.73 17.67
C VAL A 294 -7.93 7.49 16.44
N ARG A 295 -8.53 8.57 15.94
CA ARG A 295 -9.28 8.55 14.68
C ARG A 295 -8.32 8.79 13.51
N PRO A 296 -8.22 7.85 12.56
CA PRO A 296 -7.37 8.07 11.40
C PRO A 296 -7.99 9.11 10.45
N LEU A 297 -7.15 9.88 9.78
CA LEU A 297 -7.53 10.84 8.75
C LEU A 297 -7.28 10.25 7.36
N PRO A 298 -8.11 10.57 6.35
CA PRO A 298 -7.83 10.18 4.97
C PRO A 298 -6.57 10.88 4.46
N VAL A 299 -5.87 10.25 3.53
CA VAL A 299 -4.78 10.87 2.80
C VAL A 299 -5.34 11.68 1.62
N ASP A 300 -4.80 12.88 1.43
CA ASP A 300 -5.09 13.76 0.30
C ASP A 300 -3.83 14.03 -0.53
N ARG A 301 -4.05 14.64 -1.71
CA ARG A 301 -3.01 14.96 -2.69
C ARG A 301 -1.92 15.88 -2.16
N ARG A 302 -2.21 16.76 -1.20
CA ARG A 302 -1.26 17.81 -0.74
C ARG A 302 -0.03 17.22 -0.06
N ARG A 303 -0.09 15.93 0.29
CA ARG A 303 1.02 15.17 0.87
C ARG A 303 1.97 14.59 -0.18
N GLN A 304 1.54 14.55 -1.43
CA GLN A 304 2.33 14.01 -2.54
C GLN A 304 3.54 14.91 -2.82
N ARG A 305 4.70 14.30 -2.99
CA ARG A 305 6.01 14.97 -3.17
C ARG A 305 6.59 14.83 -4.57
N ALA A 306 5.81 14.29 -5.50
CA ALA A 306 6.23 14.02 -6.88
C ALA A 306 5.13 14.44 -7.85
N LEU A 307 5.51 14.85 -9.06
CA LEU A 307 4.54 15.15 -10.11
C LEU A 307 3.89 13.87 -10.68
N ASP A 308 2.59 13.95 -10.95
CA ASP A 308 1.90 12.92 -11.72
C ASP A 308 2.18 13.08 -13.22
N LEU A 309 1.98 11.99 -13.96
CA LEU A 309 2.11 11.93 -15.40
C LEU A 309 1.33 13.03 -16.12
N TRP A 310 0.06 13.26 -15.77
CA TRP A 310 -0.74 14.33 -16.40
C TRP A 310 -0.20 15.74 -16.10
N GLN A 311 0.43 15.96 -14.94
CA GLN A 311 1.08 17.25 -14.66
C GLN A 311 2.36 17.42 -15.47
N VAL A 312 3.16 16.35 -15.57
CA VAL A 312 4.36 16.34 -16.41
C VAL A 312 3.99 16.59 -17.88
N LEU A 313 2.97 15.90 -18.39
CA LEU A 313 2.44 16.07 -19.75
C LEU A 313 1.93 17.50 -19.97
N SER A 314 1.03 18.01 -19.11
CA SER A 314 0.49 19.37 -19.22
C SER A 314 1.59 20.44 -19.23
N ARG A 315 2.55 20.35 -18.31
CA ARG A 315 3.65 21.32 -18.21
C ARG A 315 4.67 21.22 -19.33
N LEU A 316 4.75 20.05 -19.95
CA LEU A 316 5.48 19.90 -21.20
C LEU A 316 4.64 20.34 -22.40
N GLY A 317 3.37 20.73 -22.25
CA GLY A 317 2.53 21.24 -23.34
C GLY A 317 1.71 20.18 -24.06
N VAL A 318 1.44 19.03 -23.41
CA VAL A 318 0.46 18.03 -23.85
C VAL A 318 -0.84 18.25 -23.08
N ARG A 319 -1.91 18.62 -23.78
CA ARG A 319 -3.20 18.98 -23.16
C ARG A 319 -3.78 17.76 -22.45
N SER A 320 -3.95 17.85 -21.14
CA SER A 320 -4.18 16.69 -20.28
C SER A 320 -5.39 16.89 -19.38
N ALA A 321 -6.11 15.79 -19.11
CA ALA A 321 -7.28 15.80 -18.25
C ALA A 321 -7.41 14.50 -17.42
N THR A 322 -8.05 14.60 -16.25
CA THR A 322 -8.25 13.46 -15.34
C THR A 322 -9.71 13.32 -14.90
N LEU A 323 -10.20 12.08 -14.86
CA LEU A 323 -11.54 11.73 -14.43
C LEU A 323 -11.53 10.62 -13.37
N GLY A 324 -11.70 11.01 -12.11
CA GLY A 324 -11.94 10.10 -11.00
C GLY A 324 -10.72 9.38 -10.45
N TRP A 325 -9.52 9.82 -10.79
CA TRP A 325 -8.29 9.16 -10.36
C TRP A 325 -8.12 9.25 -8.83
N PRO A 326 -7.81 8.16 -8.11
CA PRO A 326 -7.63 8.20 -6.66
C PRO A 326 -6.53 9.17 -6.21
N VAL A 327 -6.67 9.76 -5.02
CA VAL A 327 -5.70 10.72 -4.44
C VAL A 327 -5.49 11.98 -5.31
N THR A 328 -6.49 12.38 -6.10
CA THR A 328 -6.49 13.65 -6.86
C THR A 328 -7.32 14.75 -6.22
N ASP A 329 -7.75 14.58 -4.96
CA ASP A 329 -8.47 15.61 -4.22
C ASP A 329 -7.50 16.46 -3.38
N PRO A 330 -7.56 17.81 -3.45
CA PRO A 330 -8.36 18.61 -4.40
C PRO A 330 -7.82 18.52 -5.86
N PRO A 331 -8.69 18.69 -6.87
CA PRO A 331 -8.33 18.60 -8.29
C PRO A 331 -7.32 19.67 -8.72
N PHE A 332 -6.60 19.41 -9.82
CA PHE A 332 -5.51 20.25 -10.30
C PHE A 332 -5.98 21.28 -11.33
N GLY A 333 -5.60 22.54 -11.14
CA GLY A 333 -6.06 23.67 -11.96
C GLY A 333 -5.34 23.88 -13.30
N GLU A 334 -4.15 23.29 -13.51
CA GLU A 334 -3.41 23.44 -14.79
C GLU A 334 -3.83 22.42 -15.86
N LEU A 335 -4.77 21.51 -15.54
CA LEU A 335 -5.35 20.59 -16.53
C LEU A 335 -6.48 21.27 -17.30
N ASP A 336 -6.75 20.80 -18.52
CA ASP A 336 -7.93 21.23 -19.28
C ASP A 336 -9.22 20.98 -18.49
N PHE A 337 -9.27 19.83 -17.80
CA PHE A 337 -10.20 19.59 -16.71
C PHE A 337 -9.68 18.51 -15.76
N SER A 338 -10.11 18.60 -14.49
CA SER A 338 -9.77 17.65 -13.44
C SER A 338 -11.00 17.39 -12.59
N VAL A 339 -11.56 16.18 -12.67
CA VAL A 339 -12.66 15.72 -11.82
C VAL A 339 -12.10 14.72 -10.82
N SER A 340 -12.08 15.05 -9.53
CA SER A 340 -11.55 14.18 -8.49
C SER A 340 -12.48 13.01 -8.22
N GLU A 341 -11.97 11.97 -7.54
CA GLU A 341 -12.80 10.84 -7.11
C GLU A 341 -13.97 11.29 -6.22
N ALA A 342 -13.78 12.35 -5.42
CA ALA A 342 -14.79 12.86 -4.51
C ALA A 342 -16.04 13.41 -5.22
N PHE A 343 -15.92 13.82 -6.50
CA PHE A 343 -17.04 14.28 -7.32
C PHE A 343 -18.09 13.18 -7.58
N PHE A 344 -17.69 11.91 -7.55
CA PHE A 344 -18.58 10.79 -7.84
C PHE A 344 -19.27 10.25 -6.58
N ARG A 345 -19.17 10.96 -5.45
CA ARG A 345 -19.93 10.65 -4.24
C ARG A 345 -21.38 11.13 -4.40
N PRO A 346 -22.34 10.54 -3.65
CA PRO A 346 -23.73 10.98 -3.68
C PRO A 346 -23.90 12.48 -3.43
N GLU A 347 -23.08 13.03 -2.53
CA GLU A 347 -22.98 14.47 -2.26
C GLU A 347 -21.53 14.93 -2.55
N PRO A 348 -21.25 15.43 -3.77
CA PRO A 348 -19.91 15.86 -4.14
C PRO A 348 -19.52 17.13 -3.38
N PRO A 349 -18.33 17.19 -2.75
CA PRO A 349 -17.89 18.40 -2.08
C PRO A 349 -17.62 19.51 -3.12
N PRO A 350 -17.87 20.79 -2.79
CA PRO A 350 -17.55 21.91 -3.66
C PRO A 350 -16.08 21.90 -4.08
N GLY A 351 -15.80 22.22 -5.34
CA GLY A 351 -14.44 22.24 -5.88
C GLY A 351 -13.82 20.86 -6.15
N SER A 352 -14.61 19.77 -6.11
CA SER A 352 -14.16 18.43 -6.51
C SER A 352 -14.03 18.25 -8.03
N ALA A 353 -14.41 19.24 -8.83
CA ALA A 353 -14.19 19.28 -10.26
C ALA A 353 -13.80 20.69 -10.73
N LEU A 354 -12.84 20.76 -11.64
CA LEU A 354 -12.35 21.99 -12.25
C LEU A 354 -12.27 21.84 -13.79
N PRO A 355 -12.54 22.91 -14.56
CA PRO A 355 -13.18 24.16 -14.13
C PRO A 355 -14.64 23.94 -13.70
N GLU A 356 -15.25 24.93 -13.03
CA GLU A 356 -16.63 24.83 -12.48
C GLU A 356 -17.67 24.47 -13.54
N GLY A 357 -17.56 24.99 -14.77
CA GLY A 357 -18.45 24.62 -15.86
C GLY A 357 -18.38 23.14 -16.28
N VAL A 358 -17.28 22.44 -16.00
CA VAL A 358 -17.21 20.97 -16.14
C VAL A 358 -17.99 20.28 -15.03
N ALA A 359 -17.93 20.80 -13.79
CA ALA A 359 -18.68 20.25 -12.66
C ALA A 359 -20.19 20.28 -12.94
N GLU A 360 -20.71 21.43 -13.41
CA GLU A 360 -22.13 21.60 -13.74
C GLU A 360 -22.59 20.62 -14.83
N ARG A 361 -21.82 20.50 -15.92
CA ARG A 361 -22.13 19.55 -17.00
C ARG A 361 -22.00 18.10 -16.53
N ALA A 362 -20.99 17.79 -15.73
CA ALA A 362 -20.74 16.44 -15.24
C ALA A 362 -21.84 15.95 -14.29
N ALA A 363 -22.46 16.86 -13.53
CA ALA A 363 -23.59 16.54 -12.66
C ALA A 363 -24.84 16.10 -13.44
N LEU A 364 -25.02 16.54 -14.69
CA LEU A 364 -26.13 16.11 -15.55
C LEU A 364 -26.06 14.63 -15.95
N PHE A 365 -24.89 14.01 -15.84
CA PHE A 365 -24.67 12.59 -16.12
C PHE A 365 -24.78 11.71 -14.87
N ALA A 366 -25.08 12.30 -13.71
CA ALA A 366 -25.21 11.56 -12.46
C ALA A 366 -26.21 10.41 -12.64
N LEU A 367 -25.76 9.20 -12.34
CA LEU A 367 -26.53 7.99 -12.51
C LEU A 367 -26.64 7.29 -11.15
N GLY A 368 -27.85 7.17 -10.64
CA GLY A 368 -28.16 6.38 -9.45
C GLY A 368 -28.56 4.95 -9.79
N VAL A 369 -28.65 4.11 -8.74
CA VAL A 369 -29.15 2.73 -8.90
C VAL A 369 -30.55 2.70 -9.49
N GLY A 370 -31.40 3.66 -9.12
CA GLY A 370 -32.78 3.79 -9.62
C GLY A 370 -32.86 4.04 -11.14
N ASP A 371 -31.83 4.65 -11.72
CA ASP A 371 -31.80 5.04 -13.14
C ASP A 371 -31.31 3.91 -14.06
N LEU A 372 -30.84 2.79 -13.48
CA LEU A 372 -30.39 1.63 -14.24
C LEU A 372 -31.58 0.93 -14.91
N GLY A 373 -31.71 1.08 -16.23
CA GLY A 373 -32.71 0.37 -17.03
C GLY A 373 -32.45 -1.15 -17.14
N PRO A 374 -33.45 -1.93 -17.61
CA PRO A 374 -33.38 -3.39 -17.68
C PRO A 374 -32.22 -3.89 -18.55
N VAL A 375 -31.85 -3.18 -19.62
CA VAL A 375 -30.74 -3.56 -20.51
C VAL A 375 -29.40 -3.67 -19.76
N ARG A 376 -29.16 -2.80 -18.77
CA ARG A 376 -27.93 -2.84 -17.94
C ARG A 376 -28.03 -3.82 -16.77
N ARG A 377 -29.24 -4.19 -16.33
CA ARG A 377 -29.46 -5.08 -15.19
C ARG A 377 -29.55 -6.55 -15.57
N ASN A 378 -30.25 -6.86 -16.66
CA ASN A 378 -30.53 -8.23 -17.10
C ASN A 378 -29.29 -9.14 -17.23
N PRO A 379 -28.11 -8.65 -17.67
CA PRO A 379 -26.91 -9.50 -17.74
C PRO A 379 -26.43 -10.04 -16.38
N PHE A 380 -26.89 -9.46 -15.27
CA PHE A 380 -26.49 -9.82 -13.91
C PHE A 380 -27.55 -10.69 -13.20
N GLY A 381 -28.49 -11.27 -13.96
CA GLY A 381 -29.55 -12.11 -13.41
C GLY A 381 -30.75 -11.33 -12.88
N PRO A 382 -31.73 -12.03 -12.27
CA PRO A 382 -33.01 -11.45 -11.87
C PRO A 382 -32.91 -10.52 -10.65
N ASP A 383 -31.93 -10.73 -9.77
CA ASP A 383 -31.75 -9.95 -8.54
C ASP A 383 -30.25 -9.67 -8.27
N PRO A 384 -29.64 -8.73 -9.01
CA PRO A 384 -28.23 -8.37 -8.82
C PRO A 384 -27.98 -7.77 -7.45
N SER A 385 -26.81 -8.04 -6.86
CA SER A 385 -26.47 -7.52 -5.54
C SER A 385 -26.49 -5.97 -5.49
N PRO A 386 -26.82 -5.35 -4.35
CA PRO A 386 -26.75 -3.89 -4.22
C PRO A 386 -25.35 -3.32 -4.52
N ARG A 387 -24.28 -4.10 -4.31
CA ARG A 387 -22.92 -3.68 -4.63
C ARG A 387 -22.69 -3.66 -6.13
N VAL A 388 -23.14 -4.68 -6.87
CA VAL A 388 -23.09 -4.72 -8.34
C VAL A 388 -23.88 -3.57 -8.93
N LEU A 389 -25.10 -3.33 -8.43
CA LEU A 389 -25.92 -2.20 -8.89
C LEU A 389 -25.25 -0.85 -8.62
N SER A 390 -24.64 -0.67 -7.45
CA SER A 390 -23.89 0.56 -7.12
C SER A 390 -22.67 0.73 -8.01
N ALA A 391 -21.94 -0.37 -8.29
CA ALA A 391 -20.80 -0.39 -9.19
C ALA A 391 -21.20 -0.04 -10.63
N LEU A 392 -22.32 -0.60 -11.13
CA LEU A 392 -22.85 -0.29 -12.46
C LEU A 392 -23.31 1.17 -12.58
N ALA A 393 -23.94 1.72 -11.56
CA ALA A 393 -24.36 3.12 -11.54
C ALA A 393 -23.14 4.05 -11.53
N GLY A 394 -22.18 3.81 -10.63
CA GLY A 394 -20.96 4.61 -10.51
C GLY A 394 -20.08 4.57 -11.76
N ASP A 395 -19.79 3.39 -12.30
CA ASP A 395 -19.03 3.27 -13.54
C ASP A 395 -19.85 3.74 -14.74
N GLY A 396 -21.17 3.53 -14.76
CA GLY A 396 -22.06 4.05 -15.79
C GLY A 396 -22.05 5.58 -15.90
N TRP A 397 -22.01 6.29 -14.76
CA TRP A 397 -21.81 7.74 -14.71
C TRP A 397 -20.46 8.12 -15.33
N ARG A 398 -19.37 7.50 -14.88
CA ARG A 398 -18.00 7.77 -15.38
C ARG A 398 -17.87 7.51 -16.88
N GLN A 399 -18.42 6.41 -17.36
CA GLN A 399 -18.40 6.02 -18.77
C GLN A 399 -19.15 7.05 -19.62
N SER A 400 -20.37 7.42 -19.23
CA SER A 400 -21.21 8.35 -19.99
C SER A 400 -20.58 9.75 -20.03
N LEU A 401 -20.08 10.21 -18.88
CA LEU A 401 -19.35 11.46 -18.75
C LEU A 401 -18.08 11.46 -19.61
N SER A 402 -17.32 10.37 -19.63
CA SER A 402 -16.10 10.27 -20.42
C SER A 402 -16.36 10.41 -21.91
N LEU A 403 -17.36 9.70 -22.44
CA LEU A 403 -17.72 9.79 -23.86
C LEU A 403 -18.13 11.21 -24.23
N PHE A 404 -18.93 11.87 -23.38
CA PHE A 404 -19.31 13.27 -23.56
C PHE A 404 -18.10 14.21 -23.55
N LEU A 405 -17.20 14.08 -22.56
CA LEU A 405 -16.05 14.98 -22.43
C LEU A 405 -15.05 14.82 -23.58
N VAL A 406 -14.86 13.60 -24.10
CA VAL A 406 -14.00 13.38 -25.28
C VAL A 406 -14.56 14.10 -26.52
N GLU A 407 -15.88 14.14 -26.68
CA GLU A 407 -16.52 14.86 -27.79
C GLU A 407 -16.49 16.38 -27.61
N GLN A 408 -16.66 16.87 -26.38
CA GLN A 408 -16.70 18.32 -26.08
C GLN A 408 -15.32 18.97 -25.98
N TYR A 409 -14.28 18.20 -25.65
CA TYR A 409 -12.91 18.68 -25.52
C TYR A 409 -11.99 17.95 -26.51
N PRO A 410 -12.19 18.14 -27.83
CA PRO A 410 -11.45 17.42 -28.86
C PRO A 410 -9.96 17.76 -28.90
N ASP A 411 -9.53 18.82 -28.21
CA ASP A 411 -8.13 19.22 -28.13
C ASP A 411 -7.38 18.58 -26.95
N VAL A 412 -8.03 17.81 -26.08
CA VAL A 412 -7.33 17.07 -25.03
C VAL A 412 -6.55 15.94 -25.69
N ASP A 413 -5.23 15.99 -25.51
CA ASP A 413 -4.30 15.00 -26.06
C ASP A 413 -4.14 13.79 -25.13
N ALA A 414 -4.32 13.95 -23.80
CA ALA A 414 -4.19 12.88 -22.84
C ALA A 414 -5.33 12.85 -21.81
N LEU A 415 -6.12 11.77 -21.78
CA LEU A 415 -7.20 11.56 -20.81
C LEU A 415 -6.90 10.37 -19.89
N PHE A 416 -7.03 10.57 -18.58
CA PHE A 416 -6.85 9.53 -17.56
C PHE A 416 -8.17 9.29 -16.81
N LEU A 417 -8.80 8.14 -17.06
CA LEU A 417 -10.08 7.73 -16.48
C LEU A 417 -9.89 6.54 -15.54
N VAL A 418 -10.62 6.51 -14.43
CA VAL A 418 -10.70 5.35 -13.53
C VAL A 418 -12.13 4.82 -13.45
N LEU A 419 -12.27 3.49 -13.56
CA LEU A 419 -13.49 2.70 -13.35
C LEU A 419 -13.29 1.77 -12.14
N PRO A 420 -13.75 2.17 -10.93
CA PRO A 420 -13.53 1.39 -9.70
C PRO A 420 -14.51 0.23 -9.51
N GLY A 421 -15.58 0.13 -10.30
CA GLY A 421 -16.70 -0.76 -10.01
C GLY A 421 -16.35 -2.26 -10.06
N LEU A 422 -15.44 -2.67 -10.94
CA LEU A 422 -15.01 -4.07 -11.05
C LEU A 422 -14.37 -4.59 -9.75
N ALA A 423 -13.66 -3.76 -9.01
CA ALA A 423 -13.07 -4.15 -7.73
C ALA A 423 -14.16 -4.55 -6.73
N SER A 424 -15.24 -3.78 -6.66
CA SER A 424 -16.39 -4.08 -5.78
C SER A 424 -17.05 -5.41 -6.14
N VAL A 425 -17.20 -5.70 -7.43
CA VAL A 425 -17.79 -6.96 -7.93
C VAL A 425 -16.83 -8.14 -7.70
N SER A 426 -15.54 -7.94 -7.94
CA SER A 426 -14.53 -8.98 -7.75
C SER A 426 -14.41 -9.38 -6.26
N GLU A 427 -14.56 -8.45 -5.33
CA GLU A 427 -14.61 -8.77 -3.90
C GLU A 427 -15.78 -9.68 -3.52
N GLU A 428 -16.89 -9.67 -4.27
CA GLU A 428 -18.05 -10.54 -4.02
C GLU A 428 -17.96 -11.89 -4.73
N SER A 429 -17.40 -11.90 -5.94
CA SER A 429 -17.65 -12.97 -6.91
C SER A 429 -16.39 -13.64 -7.47
N PHE A 430 -15.19 -13.09 -7.22
CA PHE A 430 -13.95 -13.64 -7.80
C PHE A 430 -13.59 -15.03 -7.26
N GLY A 431 -13.93 -15.35 -6.01
CA GLY A 431 -13.70 -16.68 -5.44
C GLY A 431 -14.54 -17.75 -6.14
N GLY A 432 -15.82 -17.45 -6.40
CA GLY A 432 -16.72 -18.33 -7.16
C GLY A 432 -16.31 -18.44 -8.62
N TYR A 433 -15.92 -17.33 -9.24
CA TYR A 433 -15.34 -17.33 -10.59
C TYR A 433 -14.13 -18.27 -10.69
N ALA A 434 -13.18 -18.15 -9.75
CA ALA A 434 -11.98 -18.97 -9.75
C ALA A 434 -12.28 -20.46 -9.56
N GLU A 435 -13.27 -20.79 -8.73
CA GLU A 435 -13.70 -22.17 -8.50
C GLU A 435 -14.24 -22.81 -9.79
N VAL A 436 -15.16 -22.13 -10.48
CA VAL A 436 -15.70 -22.61 -11.78
C VAL A 436 -14.60 -22.68 -12.84
N GLN A 437 -13.79 -21.63 -12.94
CA GLN A 437 -12.86 -21.45 -14.06
C GLN A 437 -11.60 -22.31 -13.96
N PHE A 438 -11.11 -22.58 -12.73
CA PHE A 438 -9.81 -23.21 -12.51
C PHE A 438 -9.89 -24.53 -11.72
N GLU A 439 -10.86 -24.67 -10.82
CA GLU A 439 -10.97 -25.86 -9.95
C GLU A 439 -12.05 -26.85 -10.42
N GLY A 440 -12.88 -26.46 -11.39
CA GLY A 440 -13.95 -27.29 -11.94
C GLY A 440 -15.19 -27.36 -11.05
N GLY A 441 -15.38 -26.36 -10.17
CA GLY A 441 -16.59 -26.24 -9.35
C GLY A 441 -17.85 -26.08 -10.19
N ASP A 442 -18.91 -26.72 -9.73
CA ASP A 442 -20.19 -26.76 -10.42
C ASP A 442 -21.35 -26.30 -9.54
N GLY A 443 -21.08 -25.66 -8.39
CA GLY A 443 -22.11 -25.13 -7.50
C GLY A 443 -22.94 -24.02 -8.15
N GLU A 444 -24.24 -23.96 -7.86
CA GLU A 444 -25.13 -22.93 -8.41
C GLU A 444 -24.65 -21.51 -8.05
N ALA A 445 -24.22 -21.30 -6.81
CA ALA A 445 -23.71 -20.02 -6.35
C ALA A 445 -22.36 -19.63 -6.99
N GLU A 446 -21.50 -20.62 -7.27
CA GLU A 446 -20.21 -20.40 -7.95
C GLU A 446 -20.43 -20.03 -9.41
N ARG A 447 -21.37 -20.69 -10.10
CA ARG A 447 -21.78 -20.33 -11.47
C ARG A 447 -22.39 -18.93 -11.54
N ALA A 448 -23.25 -18.58 -10.58
CA ALA A 448 -23.82 -17.23 -10.50
C ALA A 448 -22.73 -16.17 -10.31
N ALA A 449 -21.77 -16.41 -9.41
CA ALA A 449 -20.63 -15.51 -9.20
C ALA A 449 -19.73 -15.41 -10.45
N HIS A 450 -19.47 -16.53 -11.12
CA HIS A 450 -18.76 -16.57 -12.40
C HIS A 450 -19.46 -15.70 -13.46
N ASP A 451 -20.77 -15.89 -13.64
CA ASP A 451 -21.53 -15.18 -14.67
C ASP A 451 -21.67 -13.69 -14.37
N GLU A 452 -21.83 -13.32 -13.10
CA GLU A 452 -21.86 -11.93 -12.65
C GLU A 452 -20.54 -11.21 -12.94
N LEU A 453 -19.40 -11.80 -12.55
CA LEU A 453 -18.09 -11.21 -12.79
C LEU A 453 -17.83 -11.06 -14.30
N ALA A 454 -18.14 -12.11 -15.06
CA ALA A 454 -17.94 -12.13 -16.49
C ALA A 454 -18.89 -11.18 -17.25
N ALA A 455 -20.12 -10.96 -16.76
CA ALA A 455 -21.01 -9.92 -17.26
C ALA A 455 -20.44 -8.52 -17.01
N TYR A 456 -19.80 -8.30 -15.86
CA TYR A 456 -19.17 -7.01 -15.55
C TYR A 456 -17.95 -6.73 -16.45
N TYR A 457 -17.09 -7.71 -16.69
CA TYR A 457 -16.03 -7.60 -17.69
C TYR A 457 -16.59 -7.31 -19.09
N GLY A 458 -17.72 -7.90 -19.46
CA GLY A 458 -18.42 -7.60 -20.71
C GLY A 458 -18.99 -6.17 -20.80
N GLU A 459 -19.39 -5.55 -19.69
CA GLU A 459 -19.76 -4.13 -19.64
C GLU A 459 -18.54 -3.22 -19.88
N ILE A 460 -17.39 -3.54 -19.27
CA ILE A 460 -16.13 -2.83 -19.47
C ILE A 460 -15.67 -2.95 -20.92
N ASP A 461 -15.66 -4.16 -21.47
CA ASP A 461 -15.25 -4.44 -22.85
C ASP A 461 -16.04 -3.61 -23.86
N ARG A 462 -17.38 -3.59 -23.72
CA ARG A 462 -18.26 -2.77 -24.56
C ARG A 462 -18.00 -1.27 -24.41
N PHE A 463 -17.66 -0.80 -23.21
CA PHE A 463 -17.28 0.60 -23.03
C PHE A 463 -15.96 0.94 -23.72
N LEU A 464 -14.94 0.10 -23.56
CA LEU A 464 -13.64 0.30 -24.20
C LEU A 464 -13.76 0.34 -25.72
N ALA A 465 -14.57 -0.54 -26.32
CA ALA A 465 -14.88 -0.51 -27.75
C ALA A 465 -15.52 0.82 -28.17
N ARG A 466 -16.60 1.24 -27.49
CA ARG A 466 -17.29 2.51 -27.79
C ARG A 466 -16.42 3.74 -27.63
N LEU A 467 -15.49 3.72 -26.67
CA LEU A 467 -14.52 4.78 -26.46
C LEU A 467 -13.54 4.81 -27.64
N TRP A 468 -12.94 3.67 -27.97
CA TRP A 468 -11.94 3.55 -29.04
C TRP A 468 -12.48 3.98 -30.41
N GLU A 469 -13.74 3.68 -30.72
CA GLU A 469 -14.43 4.11 -31.94
C GLU A 469 -14.57 5.64 -32.05
N ARG A 470 -14.62 6.36 -30.93
CA ARG A 470 -14.82 7.83 -30.89
C ARG A 470 -13.51 8.61 -30.79
N VAL A 471 -12.43 7.94 -30.43
CA VAL A 471 -11.13 8.59 -30.23
C VAL A 471 -10.49 8.98 -31.57
N PRO A 472 -10.09 10.26 -31.75
CA PRO A 472 -9.41 10.67 -32.96
C PRO A 472 -8.04 10.00 -33.11
N GLN A 473 -7.74 9.52 -34.32
CA GLN A 473 -6.46 8.89 -34.65
C GLN A 473 -5.43 9.92 -35.16
N PRO A 474 -4.12 9.73 -34.92
CA PRO A 474 -3.51 8.57 -34.25
C PRO A 474 -3.59 8.65 -32.72
N ALA A 475 -3.98 7.53 -32.09
CA ALA A 475 -4.09 7.42 -30.64
C ALA A 475 -3.45 6.14 -30.09
N MET A 476 -3.20 6.16 -28.79
CA MET A 476 -2.82 5.02 -27.96
C MET A 476 -3.87 4.85 -26.85
N LEU A 477 -4.41 3.66 -26.72
CA LEU A 477 -5.25 3.24 -25.60
C LEU A 477 -4.38 2.44 -24.62
N ALA A 478 -4.33 2.87 -23.36
CA ALA A 478 -3.74 2.13 -22.27
C ALA A 478 -4.85 1.65 -21.32
N VAL A 479 -5.03 0.34 -21.22
CA VAL A 479 -5.91 -0.26 -20.20
C VAL A 479 -5.05 -0.76 -19.06
N VAL A 480 -5.31 -0.28 -17.85
CA VAL A 480 -4.44 -0.54 -16.70
C VAL A 480 -5.24 -0.92 -15.46
N SER A 481 -4.73 -1.86 -14.68
CA SER A 481 -5.21 -2.14 -13.34
C SER A 481 -4.01 -2.23 -12.42
N PRO A 482 -3.92 -1.42 -11.38
CA PRO A 482 -2.80 -1.46 -10.44
C PRO A 482 -2.72 -2.76 -9.60
N ALA A 483 -3.85 -3.45 -9.45
CA ALA A 483 -3.93 -4.66 -8.63
C ALA A 483 -5.04 -5.55 -9.16
N GLY A 484 -4.77 -6.85 -9.19
CA GLY A 484 -5.78 -7.86 -9.45
C GLY A 484 -6.53 -8.22 -8.18
N THR A 485 -7.47 -9.15 -8.36
CA THR A 485 -8.14 -9.82 -7.25
C THR A 485 -7.64 -11.25 -7.17
N ALA A 486 -7.32 -11.71 -5.96
CA ALA A 486 -7.05 -13.13 -5.71
C ALA A 486 -8.23 -13.75 -4.97
N ARG A 487 -8.35 -15.07 -5.07
CA ARG A 487 -9.20 -15.83 -4.15
C ARG A 487 -8.73 -15.61 -2.73
N ARG A 488 -9.67 -15.51 -1.79
CA ARG A 488 -9.35 -15.40 -0.37
C ARG A 488 -8.63 -16.66 0.11
N GLY A 489 -7.41 -16.50 0.62
CA GLY A 489 -6.55 -17.60 1.05
C GLY A 489 -7.04 -18.29 2.34
N TRP A 490 -6.52 -19.49 2.59
CA TRP A 490 -6.85 -20.34 3.75
C TRP A 490 -6.56 -19.62 5.09
N GLY A 491 -7.60 -19.16 5.77
CA GLY A 491 -7.54 -18.78 7.19
C GLY A 491 -7.66 -20.01 8.08
N TRP A 492 -7.11 -19.98 9.30
CA TRP A 492 -7.20 -21.07 10.30
C TRP A 492 -8.63 -21.31 10.85
N GLY A 493 -9.66 -21.18 10.03
CA GLY A 493 -11.04 -21.52 10.33
C GLY A 493 -11.33 -22.98 9.99
N LEU A 494 -11.93 -23.69 10.95
CA LEU A 494 -12.44 -25.05 10.77
C LEU A 494 -13.76 -25.01 9.98
N SER A 495 -13.71 -24.68 8.69
CA SER A 495 -14.82 -24.86 7.75
C SER A 495 -14.30 -24.72 6.31
N GLY A 496 -14.35 -25.81 5.55
CA GLY A 496 -14.00 -25.83 4.13
C GLY A 496 -15.18 -25.41 3.26
N ASP A 497 -15.49 -24.11 3.25
CA ASP A 497 -16.34 -23.53 2.20
C ASP A 497 -15.45 -22.71 1.24
N PRO A 498 -15.60 -22.88 -0.09
CA PRO A 498 -15.04 -21.94 -1.05
C PRO A 498 -15.76 -20.59 -0.85
N GLU A 499 -15.15 -19.67 -0.11
CA GLU A 499 -15.68 -18.31 -0.02
C GLU A 499 -15.77 -17.74 -1.44
N LEU A 500 -16.99 -17.45 -1.92
CA LEU A 500 -17.28 -16.84 -3.23
C LEU A 500 -16.51 -15.52 -3.46
N ARG A 501 -15.97 -14.95 -2.39
CA ARG A 501 -15.36 -13.63 -2.30
C ARG A 501 -13.90 -13.59 -2.77
N GLY A 502 -13.56 -12.47 -3.40
CA GLY A 502 -12.18 -12.10 -3.72
C GLY A 502 -11.52 -11.25 -2.64
N THR A 503 -10.21 -11.06 -2.74
CA THR A 503 -9.45 -10.06 -1.99
C THR A 503 -8.57 -9.26 -2.96
N LEU A 504 -8.87 -7.96 -3.09
CA LEU A 504 -8.12 -7.04 -3.93
C LEU A 504 -6.69 -6.84 -3.38
N GLY A 505 -5.68 -6.87 -4.26
CA GLY A 505 -4.31 -6.56 -3.89
C GLY A 505 -3.64 -7.56 -2.93
N ALA A 506 -4.21 -8.75 -2.74
CA ALA A 506 -3.63 -9.83 -1.96
C ALA A 506 -2.45 -10.54 -2.68
N GLY A 507 -1.53 -9.76 -3.24
CA GLY A 507 -0.44 -10.23 -4.10
C GLY A 507 -0.87 -10.59 -5.52
N ALA A 508 -2.13 -10.34 -5.90
CA ALA A 508 -2.62 -10.53 -7.25
C ALA A 508 -2.14 -9.40 -8.17
N ASP A 509 -1.46 -9.79 -9.24
CA ASP A 509 -1.05 -8.86 -10.29
C ASP A 509 -2.27 -8.24 -10.97
N GLY A 510 -2.15 -6.95 -11.27
CA GLY A 510 -3.09 -6.28 -12.15
C GLY A 510 -2.74 -6.53 -13.62
N VAL A 511 -3.20 -5.64 -14.49
CA VAL A 511 -3.01 -5.75 -15.94
C VAL A 511 -2.51 -4.45 -16.52
N LEU A 512 -1.66 -4.53 -17.55
CA LEU A 512 -1.31 -3.41 -18.40
C LEU A 512 -1.42 -3.85 -19.86
N MET A 513 -2.20 -3.11 -20.65
CA MET A 513 -2.42 -3.38 -22.07
C MET A 513 -2.34 -2.08 -22.87
N PHE A 514 -1.71 -2.13 -24.03
CA PHE A 514 -1.59 -1.02 -24.96
C PHE A 514 -2.16 -1.42 -26.33
N LEU A 515 -2.84 -0.49 -26.99
CA LEU A 515 -3.33 -0.62 -28.37
C LEU A 515 -3.12 0.70 -29.13
N GLY A 516 -2.74 0.63 -30.40
CA GLY A 516 -2.46 1.80 -31.24
C GLY A 516 -1.06 2.39 -30.98
N GLY A 517 -0.77 3.60 -31.48
CA GLY A 517 0.46 4.34 -31.14
C GLY A 517 1.80 3.61 -31.33
N ASP A 518 2.02 2.96 -32.49
CA ASP A 518 3.25 2.20 -32.82
C ASP A 518 3.60 1.06 -31.84
N ILE A 519 2.57 0.48 -31.20
CA ILE A 519 2.68 -0.71 -30.35
C ILE A 519 2.84 -1.96 -31.23
N GLU A 520 3.74 -2.86 -30.83
CA GLU A 520 4.02 -4.12 -31.53
C GLU A 520 2.86 -5.11 -31.30
N PRO A 521 2.13 -5.52 -32.36
CA PRO A 521 0.97 -6.39 -32.24
C PRO A 521 1.30 -7.76 -31.63
N GLY A 522 0.46 -8.22 -30.71
CA GLY A 522 0.53 -9.57 -30.13
C GLY A 522 1.60 -9.72 -29.04
N THR A 523 2.23 -8.63 -28.61
CA THR A 523 3.33 -8.69 -27.65
C THR A 523 2.86 -9.09 -26.24
N ARG A 524 3.63 -9.98 -25.60
CA ARG A 524 3.45 -10.36 -24.18
C ARG A 524 4.70 -10.02 -23.37
N PHE A 525 4.66 -8.92 -22.64
CA PHE A 525 5.75 -8.51 -21.76
C PHE A 525 5.57 -9.07 -20.34
N ARG A 526 6.68 -9.17 -19.59
CA ARG A 526 6.73 -9.73 -18.24
C ARG A 526 7.49 -8.80 -17.30
N GLY A 527 7.17 -8.88 -16.02
CA GLY A 527 7.86 -8.13 -14.96
C GLY A 527 7.58 -6.62 -15.01
N ALA A 528 6.47 -6.21 -15.61
CA ALA A 528 6.05 -4.81 -15.57
C ALA A 528 5.61 -4.45 -14.15
N ARG A 529 6.08 -3.29 -13.67
CA ARG A 529 5.78 -2.74 -12.35
C ARG A 529 4.88 -1.53 -12.48
N LEU A 530 4.14 -1.18 -11.42
CA LEU A 530 3.33 0.05 -11.37
C LEU A 530 4.09 1.28 -11.87
N THR A 531 5.36 1.37 -11.50
CA THR A 531 6.22 2.50 -11.81
C THR A 531 6.57 2.63 -13.29
N ASP A 532 6.32 1.61 -14.11
CA ASP A 532 6.73 1.54 -15.51
C ASP A 532 5.75 2.26 -16.47
N LEU A 533 4.51 2.54 -16.03
CA LEU A 533 3.52 3.24 -16.88
C LEU A 533 4.04 4.63 -17.31
N VAL A 534 4.52 5.43 -16.36
CA VAL A 534 4.98 6.80 -16.59
C VAL A 534 6.14 6.88 -17.60
N PRO A 535 7.27 6.16 -17.42
CA PRO A 535 8.35 6.19 -18.40
C PRO A 535 7.91 5.62 -19.75
N THR A 536 7.05 4.60 -19.78
CA THR A 536 6.53 4.02 -21.03
C THR A 536 5.66 5.00 -21.81
N VAL A 537 4.75 5.71 -21.15
CA VAL A 537 3.95 6.76 -21.76
C VAL A 537 4.82 7.93 -22.20
N ALA A 538 5.75 8.39 -21.36
CA ALA A 538 6.67 9.46 -21.72
C ALA A 538 7.44 9.12 -23.01
N TYR A 539 7.92 7.88 -23.14
CA TYR A 539 8.57 7.40 -24.35
C TYR A 539 7.63 7.39 -25.58
N ALA A 540 6.36 7.01 -25.41
CA ALA A 540 5.37 7.04 -26.50
C ALA A 540 5.16 8.47 -27.05
N PHE A 541 5.14 9.47 -26.17
CA PHE A 541 5.10 10.90 -26.55
C PHE A 541 6.44 11.46 -27.04
N GLY A 542 7.50 10.65 -27.03
CA GLY A 542 8.85 11.07 -27.39
C GLY A 542 9.53 12.01 -26.39
N LEU A 543 9.10 11.97 -25.14
CA LEU A 543 9.66 12.74 -24.04
C LEU A 543 10.88 12.04 -23.42
N PRO A 544 11.86 12.80 -22.91
CA PRO A 544 13.03 12.24 -22.27
C PRO A 544 12.70 11.63 -20.90
N ILE A 545 13.23 10.45 -20.59
CA ILE A 545 12.94 9.73 -19.36
C ILE A 545 13.70 10.33 -18.18
N ALA A 546 12.97 10.65 -17.11
CA ALA A 546 13.57 11.16 -15.88
C ALA A 546 14.33 10.07 -15.12
N LYS A 547 15.59 10.34 -14.74
CA LYS A 547 16.49 9.39 -14.05
C LYS A 547 16.07 9.08 -12.61
N ASP A 548 15.21 9.90 -12.03
CA ASP A 548 14.67 9.72 -10.68
C ASP A 548 13.31 8.98 -10.66
N LEU A 549 12.83 8.50 -11.80
CA LEU A 549 11.76 7.50 -11.84
C LEU A 549 12.31 6.16 -11.32
N ASP A 550 11.46 5.41 -10.62
CA ASP A 550 11.82 4.05 -10.18
C ASP A 550 11.50 3.01 -11.25
N GLY A 551 10.62 3.34 -12.19
CA GLY A 551 10.22 2.46 -13.30
C GLY A 551 11.10 2.58 -14.53
N GLN A 552 10.86 1.67 -15.47
CA GLN A 552 11.59 1.57 -16.74
C GLN A 552 10.61 1.59 -17.92
N VAL A 553 11.11 1.99 -19.09
CA VAL A 553 10.33 1.91 -20.33
C VAL A 553 10.14 0.44 -20.70
N ILE A 554 8.90 0.02 -20.92
CA ILE A 554 8.58 -1.31 -21.46
C ILE A 554 8.84 -1.28 -22.96
N THR A 555 10.12 -1.29 -23.35
CA THR A 555 10.52 -1.17 -24.77
C THR A 555 9.97 -2.31 -25.63
N ALA A 556 9.75 -3.48 -25.03
CA ALA A 556 9.13 -4.62 -25.69
C ALA A 556 7.71 -4.34 -26.20
N ALA A 557 7.01 -3.32 -25.67
CA ALA A 557 5.67 -2.97 -26.13
C ALA A 557 5.66 -2.23 -27.48
N PHE A 558 6.79 -1.67 -27.94
CA PHE A 558 6.86 -0.84 -29.15
C PHE A 558 7.48 -1.58 -30.33
N ASP A 559 7.12 -1.18 -31.55
CA ASP A 559 7.74 -1.65 -32.79
C ASP A 559 9.29 -1.51 -32.70
N PRO A 560 10.06 -2.60 -32.90
CA PRO A 560 11.52 -2.56 -32.89
C PRO A 560 12.14 -1.51 -33.82
N VAL A 561 11.51 -1.22 -34.97
CA VAL A 561 11.95 -0.18 -35.91
C VAL A 561 11.80 1.21 -35.29
N ARG A 562 10.72 1.45 -34.54
CA ARG A 562 10.54 2.69 -33.77
C ARG A 562 11.62 2.82 -32.70
N VAL A 563 11.86 1.76 -31.93
CA VAL A 563 12.90 1.75 -30.89
C VAL A 563 14.29 2.04 -31.44
N ALA A 564 14.60 1.54 -32.63
CA ALA A 564 15.86 1.83 -33.31
C ALA A 564 15.97 3.29 -33.80
N ARG A 565 14.85 3.91 -34.23
CA ARG A 565 14.81 5.29 -34.73
C ARG A 565 14.73 6.34 -33.62
N GLN A 566 14.16 5.98 -32.48
CA GLN A 566 13.95 6.86 -31.34
C GLN A 566 14.61 6.27 -30.09
N PRO A 567 15.94 6.40 -29.94
CA PRO A 567 16.61 5.92 -28.76
C PRO A 567 16.14 6.66 -27.49
N LEU A 568 16.23 5.97 -26.35
CA LEU A 568 15.92 6.56 -25.05
C LEU A 568 16.80 7.79 -24.78
N SER A 569 16.15 8.91 -24.51
CA SER A 569 16.80 10.13 -24.01
C SER A 569 16.47 10.32 -22.53
N PHE A 570 17.33 11.02 -21.79
CA PHE A 570 17.19 11.14 -20.34
C PHE A 570 17.35 12.57 -19.83
N VAL A 571 16.53 12.93 -18.83
CA VAL A 571 16.67 14.15 -18.01
C VAL A 571 16.93 13.76 -16.55
N PRO A 572 17.53 14.65 -15.72
CA PRO A 572 17.77 14.32 -14.32
C PRO A 572 16.48 14.00 -13.55
N THR A 573 15.44 14.82 -13.74
CA THR A 573 14.15 14.71 -13.04
C THR A 573 13.09 15.54 -13.75
N TYR A 574 11.83 15.13 -13.64
CA TYR A 574 10.68 15.97 -14.02
C TYR A 574 10.27 16.95 -12.91
N GLU A 575 10.74 16.77 -11.68
CA GLU A 575 10.35 17.62 -10.54
C GLU A 575 10.83 19.08 -10.71
N SER A 576 11.78 19.34 -11.61
CA SER A 576 12.16 20.71 -11.98
C SER A 576 11.04 21.47 -12.71
N LEU A 577 10.02 20.76 -13.22
CA LEU A 577 8.80 21.35 -13.77
C LEU A 577 7.83 21.78 -12.67
N ALA A 578 8.07 21.42 -11.41
CA ALA A 578 7.28 21.93 -10.31
C ALA A 578 7.38 23.46 -10.30
N LEU A 579 6.26 24.13 -10.55
CA LEU A 579 6.17 25.55 -10.30
C LEU A 579 6.55 25.77 -8.83
N SER A 580 7.32 26.83 -8.59
CA SER A 580 7.48 27.40 -7.25
C SER A 580 6.09 27.84 -6.79
N GLU A 581 5.27 26.92 -6.30
CA GLU A 581 4.11 27.26 -5.49
C GLU A 581 4.68 28.06 -4.32
N ALA A 582 4.32 29.34 -4.25
CA ALA A 582 4.76 30.24 -3.20
C ALA A 582 4.46 29.57 -1.85
N ARG A 583 5.54 29.24 -1.13
CA ARG A 583 5.52 28.65 0.21
C ARG A 583 4.68 29.47 1.18
#